data_AF-A0ABD1HXB4-F1
#
_entry.id   AF-A0ABD1HXB4-F1
#
_cell.length_a   1.000
_cell.length_b   1.000
_cell.length_c   1.000
_cell.angle_alpha   90.00
_cell.angle_beta   90.00
_cell.angle_gamma   90.00
#
_symmetry.space_group_name_H-M   'P 1'
#
loop_
_entity.id
_entity.type
_entity.pdbx_description
1 polymer ?
#
loop_
_entity_poly.entity_id
_entity_poly.type
_entity_poly.pdbx_seq_one_letter_code
_entity_poly.pdbx_strand_id
1 'polypeptide(L)'
;MDRNTFGQLCCLLSEGGGLRPSKVIGVVEQVAIFVGVLAHHKKNQVVGFDFWRSGATVSRYMHKVLGAVLNLHSVLLAKPTRVPDNFDDPNWKWFKGCLGALDVEANLEEACFPYTIDEESVASDYVESVEPSDEWSQFRDDITSEMWNSR
;
A
#
# COMPACT_ATOMS: atom_id res chain seq x y z
N MET A 1 19.76 1.86 7.71
CA MET A 1 18.91 2.56 8.69
C MET A 1 19.60 2.48 10.04
N ASP A 2 19.70 3.59 10.76
CA ASP A 2 20.26 3.62 12.12
C ASP A 2 19.25 3.08 13.14
N ARG A 3 19.75 2.67 14.31
CA ARG A 3 18.94 2.00 15.34
C ARG A 3 17.89 2.92 15.96
N ASN A 4 18.17 4.22 16.06
CA ASN A 4 17.26 5.17 16.67
C ASN A 4 16.06 5.43 15.75
N THR A 5 16.32 5.71 14.46
CA THR A 5 15.27 5.85 13.44
C THR A 5 14.41 4.60 13.33
N PHE A 6 15.01 3.40 13.39
CA PHE A 6 14.24 2.16 13.39
C PHE A 6 13.33 2.03 14.63
N GLY A 7 13.81 2.42 15.81
CA GLY A 7 13.00 2.46 17.03
C GLY A 7 11.83 3.44 16.91
N GLN A 8 12.08 4.64 16.40
CA GLN A 8 11.04 5.64 16.16
C GLN A 8 9.98 5.14 15.17
N LEU A 9 10.38 4.47 14.09
CA LEU A 9 9.45 3.85 13.14
C LEU A 9 8.56 2.80 13.83
N CYS A 10 9.13 1.95 14.69
CA CYS A 10 8.36 0.97 15.45
C CYS A 10 7.33 1.63 16.38
N CYS A 11 7.72 2.70 17.08
CA CYS A 11 6.80 3.48 17.93
C CYS A 11 5.68 4.11 17.10
N LEU A 12 6.01 4.80 16.01
CA LEU A 12 5.02 5.43 15.12
C LEU A 12 4.01 4.43 14.58
N LEU A 13 4.48 3.27 14.10
CA LEU A 13 3.60 2.23 13.58
C LEU A 13 2.74 1.59 14.66
N SER A 14 3.27 1.44 15.88
CA SER A 14 2.50 0.89 17.00
C SER A 14 1.44 1.85 17.52
N GLU A 15 1.81 3.12 17.71
CA GLU A 15 0.96 4.13 18.35
C GLU A 15 0.01 4.80 17.36
N GLY A 16 0.51 5.22 16.20
CA GLY A 16 -0.29 5.90 15.19
C GLY A 16 -0.83 4.98 14.09
N GLY A 17 -0.09 3.93 13.73
CA GLY A 17 -0.50 2.97 12.70
C GLY A 17 -1.40 1.82 13.21
N GLY A 18 -1.54 1.67 14.52
CA GLY A 18 -2.32 0.60 15.15
C GLY A 18 -1.69 -0.79 15.05
N LEU A 19 -0.39 -0.88 14.76
CA LEU A 19 0.33 -2.15 14.63
C LEU A 19 0.46 -2.85 15.99
N ARG A 20 -0.20 -4.00 16.14
CA ARG A 20 -0.19 -4.77 17.39
C ARG A 20 0.80 -5.94 17.36
N PRO A 21 1.45 -6.24 18.49
CA PRO A 21 2.22 -7.48 18.61
C PRO A 21 1.29 -8.68 18.45
N SER A 22 1.80 -9.73 17.80
CA SER A 22 1.14 -11.02 17.71
C SER A 22 1.67 -11.94 18.82
N LYS A 23 0.94 -13.03 19.13
CA LYS A 23 1.41 -14.06 20.09
C LYS A 23 2.76 -14.67 19.69
N VAL A 24 3.09 -14.63 18.40
CA VAL A 24 4.27 -15.29 17.83
C VAL A 24 5.39 -14.31 17.47
N ILE A 25 5.05 -13.06 17.12
CA ILE A 25 5.99 -12.06 16.57
C ILE A 25 5.69 -10.68 17.17
N GLY A 26 6.71 -10.06 17.77
CA GLY A 26 6.65 -8.70 18.31
C GLY A 26 6.69 -7.62 17.22
N VAL A 27 6.26 -6.40 17.54
CA VAL A 27 6.19 -5.27 16.59
C VAL A 27 7.54 -5.04 15.88
N VAL A 28 8.64 -5.08 16.64
CA VAL A 28 10.00 -4.87 16.12
C VAL A 28 10.36 -5.87 15.02
N GLU A 29 10.03 -7.15 15.21
CA GLU A 29 10.32 -8.20 14.23
C GLU A 29 9.41 -8.08 12.99
N GLN A 30 8.14 -7.68 13.17
CA GLN A 30 7.23 -7.41 12.04
C GLN A 30 7.76 -6.27 11.16
N VAL A 31 8.18 -5.15 11.77
CA VAL A 31 8.74 -4.00 11.06
C VAL A 31 10.09 -4.36 10.41
N ALA A 32 10.92 -5.19 11.08
CA ALA A 32 12.18 -5.66 10.50
C ALA A 32 11.97 -6.51 9.24
N ILE A 33 10.99 -7.40 9.23
CA ILE A 33 10.61 -8.18 8.03
C ILE A 33 10.21 -7.23 6.90
N PHE A 34 9.36 -6.24 7.20
CA PHE A 34 8.88 -5.27 6.23
C PHE A 34 10.01 -4.46 5.59
N VAL A 35 10.84 -3.83 6.42
CA VAL A 35 12.00 -3.07 5.95
C VAL A 35 12.99 -3.98 5.22
N GLY A 36 13.18 -5.22 5.67
CA GLY A 36 14.08 -6.19 5.04
C GLY A 36 13.66 -6.58 3.61
N VAL A 37 12.36 -6.76 3.37
CA VAL A 37 11.85 -7.02 2.02
C VAL A 37 12.01 -5.78 1.13
N LEU A 38 11.62 -4.60 1.60
CA LEU A 38 11.65 -3.37 0.80
C LEU A 38 13.07 -2.88 0.52
N ALA A 39 13.93 -2.82 1.55
CA ALA A 39 15.27 -2.27 1.44
C ALA A 39 16.18 -3.10 0.52
N HIS A 40 15.94 -4.42 0.44
CA HIS A 40 16.77 -5.33 -0.33
C HIS A 40 16.05 -5.96 -1.53
N HIS A 41 14.78 -5.60 -1.76
CA HIS A 41 13.92 -6.19 -2.80
C HIS A 41 14.02 -7.74 -2.83
N LYS A 42 14.04 -8.35 -1.65
CA LYS A 42 14.23 -9.80 -1.50
C LYS A 42 12.91 -10.53 -1.73
N LYS A 43 12.99 -11.70 -2.38
CA LYS A 43 11.86 -12.62 -2.50
C LYS A 43 11.42 -13.09 -1.12
N ASN A 44 10.11 -13.28 -0.95
CA ASN A 44 9.48 -13.78 0.27
C ASN A 44 10.19 -15.02 0.85
N GLN A 45 10.60 -15.97 -0.01
CA GLN A 45 11.32 -17.17 0.40
C GLN A 45 12.68 -16.87 1.08
N VAL A 46 13.42 -15.89 0.59
CA VAL A 46 14.73 -15.52 1.15
C VAL A 46 14.56 -14.85 2.50
N VAL A 47 13.58 -13.96 2.62
CA VAL A 47 13.26 -13.32 3.91
C VAL A 47 12.72 -14.33 4.92
N GLY A 48 11.91 -15.29 4.47
CA GLY A 48 11.46 -16.38 5.33
C GLY A 48 12.64 -17.17 5.91
N PHE A 49 13.68 -17.44 5.10
CA PHE A 49 14.89 -18.07 5.59
C PHE A 49 15.65 -17.18 6.59
N ASP A 50 15.86 -15.90 6.26
CA ASP A 50 16.61 -14.95 7.11
C ASP A 50 15.99 -14.79 8.51
N PHE A 51 14.67 -14.84 8.61
CA PHE A 51 13.91 -14.68 9.87
C PHE A 51 13.41 -16.01 10.47
N TRP A 52 13.76 -17.16 9.86
CA TRP A 52 13.27 -18.49 10.24
C TRP A 52 11.74 -18.59 10.30
N ARG A 53 11.06 -17.90 9.37
CA ARG A 53 9.58 -17.85 9.26
C ARG A 53 9.12 -18.44 7.93
N SER A 54 7.90 -18.98 7.90
CA SER A 54 7.31 -19.42 6.64
C SER A 54 7.00 -18.24 5.73
N GLY A 55 6.98 -18.45 4.41
CA GLY A 55 6.62 -17.39 3.46
C GLY A 55 5.19 -16.85 3.68
N ALA A 56 4.27 -17.69 4.17
CA ALA A 56 2.93 -17.25 4.56
C ALA A 56 2.98 -16.27 5.76
N THR A 57 3.89 -16.51 6.70
CA THR A 57 4.11 -15.63 7.87
C THR A 57 4.69 -14.29 7.44
N VAL A 58 5.72 -14.31 6.60
CA VAL A 58 6.31 -13.08 6.04
C VAL A 58 5.26 -12.29 5.26
N SER A 59 4.52 -12.93 4.35
CA SER A 59 3.43 -12.26 3.60
C SER A 59 2.40 -11.62 4.54
N ARG A 60 1.94 -12.34 5.57
CA ARG A 60 0.98 -11.81 6.55
C ARG A 60 1.49 -10.55 7.24
N TYR A 61 2.74 -10.54 7.70
CA TYR A 61 3.29 -9.38 8.40
C TYR A 61 3.66 -8.24 7.45
N MET A 62 4.03 -8.53 6.20
CA MET A 62 4.17 -7.51 5.16
C MET A 62 2.86 -6.72 4.98
N HIS A 63 1.74 -7.42 4.81
CA HIS A 63 0.43 -6.77 4.63
C HIS A 63 -0.03 -6.04 5.90
N LYS A 64 0.20 -6.62 7.09
CA LYS A 64 -0.12 -5.95 8.36
C LYS A 64 0.63 -4.64 8.55
N VAL A 65 1.95 -4.65 8.30
CA VAL A 65 2.77 -3.43 8.43
C VAL A 65 2.39 -2.44 7.34
N LEU A 66 2.13 -2.88 6.11
CA LEU A 66 1.63 -2.00 5.05
C LEU A 66 0.32 -1.32 5.42
N GLY A 67 -0.65 -2.06 5.98
CA GLY A 67 -1.90 -1.48 6.48
C GLY A 67 -1.66 -0.43 7.57
N ALA A 68 -0.74 -0.68 8.51
CA ALA A 68 -0.38 0.30 9.53
C ALA A 68 0.29 1.56 8.96
N VAL A 69 1.10 1.42 7.90
CA VAL A 69 1.68 2.56 7.15
C VAL A 69 0.57 3.35 6.45
N LEU A 70 -0.39 2.68 5.82
CA LEU A 70 -1.52 3.32 5.16
C LEU A 70 -2.43 4.06 6.14
N ASN A 71 -2.62 3.54 7.36
CA ASN A 71 -3.35 4.27 8.41
C ASN A 71 -2.65 5.57 8.82
N LEU A 72 -1.32 5.63 8.69
CA LEU A 72 -0.52 6.83 8.92
C LEU A 72 -0.47 7.76 7.69
N HIS A 73 -1.13 7.43 6.58
CA HIS A 73 -1.09 8.21 5.34
C HIS A 73 -1.48 9.68 5.55
N SER A 74 -2.48 9.95 6.39
CA SER A 74 -2.92 11.32 6.70
C SER A 74 -1.86 12.16 7.43
N VAL A 75 -0.92 11.51 8.12
CA VAL A 75 0.17 12.15 8.87
C VAL A 75 1.46 12.16 8.05
N LEU A 76 1.73 11.11 7.27
CA LEU A 76 2.97 10.92 6.55
C LEU A 76 2.95 11.50 5.13
N LEU A 77 1.80 11.47 4.47
CA LEU A 77 1.66 11.99 3.11
C LEU A 77 0.98 13.35 3.16
N ALA A 78 1.57 14.30 2.43
CA ALA A 78 0.92 15.58 2.20
C ALA A 78 -0.43 15.34 1.50
N LYS A 79 -1.45 16.11 1.88
CA LYS A 79 -2.73 16.07 1.16
C LYS A 79 -2.44 16.31 -0.32
N PRO A 80 -2.83 15.38 -1.20
CA PRO A 80 -2.56 15.53 -2.61
C PRO A 80 -3.33 16.75 -3.13
N THR A 81 -2.60 17.81 -3.50
CA THR A 81 -3.18 18.96 -4.20
C THR A 81 -3.41 18.58 -5.65
N ARG A 82 -4.64 18.72 -6.14
CA ARG A 82 -4.97 18.52 -7.56
C ARG A 82 -3.98 19.26 -8.43
N VAL A 83 -3.38 18.58 -9.41
CA VAL A 83 -2.56 19.21 -10.43
C VAL A 83 -3.47 20.16 -11.22
N PRO A 84 -3.28 21.49 -11.13
CA PRO A 84 -4.03 22.48 -11.89
C PRO A 84 -3.96 22.21 -13.39
N ASP A 85 -5.03 22.51 -14.13
CA ASP A 85 -5.08 22.35 -15.59
C ASP A 85 -4.03 23.15 -16.35
N ASN A 86 -3.50 24.20 -15.70
CA ASN A 86 -2.44 25.09 -16.18
C ASN A 86 -1.05 24.78 -15.58
N PHE A 87 -0.80 23.52 -15.16
CA PHE A 87 0.55 23.14 -14.76
C PHE A 87 1.48 23.09 -15.97
N ASP A 88 2.40 24.06 -16.04
CA ASP A 88 3.40 24.21 -17.10
C ASP A 88 4.63 23.30 -16.93
N ASP A 89 4.67 22.48 -15.87
CA ASP A 89 5.73 21.48 -15.73
C ASP A 89 5.53 20.38 -16.79
N PRO A 90 6.46 20.22 -17.75
CA PRO A 90 6.34 19.21 -18.78
C PRO A 90 6.17 17.81 -18.17
N ASN A 91 6.79 17.52 -17.01
CA ASN A 91 6.72 16.19 -16.36
C ASN A 91 5.35 15.87 -15.74
N TRP A 92 4.50 16.86 -15.50
CA TRP A 92 3.20 16.69 -14.85
C TRP A 92 2.02 17.11 -15.73
N LYS A 93 2.27 17.67 -16.92
CA LYS A 93 1.26 18.19 -17.85
C LYS A 93 0.22 17.15 -18.29
N TRP A 94 0.57 15.87 -18.29
CA TRP A 94 -0.33 14.78 -18.70
C TRP A 94 -1.13 14.18 -17.54
N PHE A 95 -0.82 14.57 -16.30
CA PHE A 95 -1.47 14.07 -15.09
C PHE A 95 -2.54 15.03 -14.54
N LYS A 96 -3.13 15.86 -15.41
CA LYS A 96 -4.22 16.79 -15.06
C LYS A 96 -5.40 15.99 -14.52
N GLY A 97 -5.88 16.36 -13.33
CA GLY A 97 -7.01 15.67 -12.69
C GLY A 97 -6.74 14.25 -12.18
N CYS A 98 -5.55 13.66 -12.39
CA CYS A 98 -5.26 12.25 -12.07
C CYS A 98 -5.21 11.92 -10.56
N LEU A 99 -5.32 12.90 -9.68
CA LEU A 99 -5.42 12.65 -8.23
C LEU A 99 -6.79 12.14 -7.78
N GLY A 100 -7.82 12.22 -8.63
CA GLY A 100 -9.16 11.69 -8.33
C GLY A 100 -9.19 10.18 -8.05
N ALA A 101 -8.21 9.41 -8.55
CA ALA A 101 -8.14 7.96 -8.29
C ALA A 101 -7.63 7.61 -6.88
N LEU A 102 -7.05 8.56 -6.15
CA LEU A 102 -6.53 8.37 -4.79
C LEU A 102 -7.41 9.02 -3.70
N ASP A 103 -8.37 9.86 -4.11
CA ASP A 103 -9.26 10.56 -3.19
C ASP A 103 -10.52 9.71 -2.93
N VAL A 104 -10.39 8.71 -2.06
CA VAL A 104 -11.52 7.87 -1.61
C VAL A 104 -12.45 8.65 -0.65
N GLU A 105 -12.06 9.84 -0.18
CA GLU A 105 -12.90 10.74 0.62
C GLU A 105 -13.77 11.66 -0.26
N ALA A 106 -14.66 11.09 -1.08
CA ALA A 106 -15.73 11.88 -1.69
C ALA A 106 -17.05 11.15 -2.01
N ASN A 107 -17.23 9.89 -1.61
CA ASN A 107 -18.52 9.19 -1.79
C ASN A 107 -18.88 8.29 -0.58
N LEU A 108 -18.75 8.82 0.64
CA LEU A 108 -19.21 8.17 1.88
C LEU A 108 -20.72 8.25 2.10
N GLU A 109 -21.54 7.95 1.08
CA GLU A 109 -22.97 7.67 1.33
C GLU A 109 -23.49 6.31 0.84
N GLU A 110 -22.75 5.51 0.07
CA GLU A 110 -23.29 4.22 -0.43
C GLU A 110 -22.27 3.06 -0.41
N ALA A 111 -21.44 2.95 0.63
CA ALA A 111 -20.64 1.74 0.85
C ALA A 111 -20.72 1.28 2.30
N CYS A 112 -21.83 0.62 2.63
CA CYS A 112 -21.91 -0.24 3.80
C CYS A 112 -20.92 -1.41 3.62
N PHE A 113 -19.71 -1.28 4.19
CA PHE A 113 -18.86 -2.43 4.47
C PHE A 113 -18.94 -2.73 5.96
N PRO A 114 -19.81 -3.66 6.40
CA PRO A 114 -19.72 -4.17 7.75
C PRO A 114 -18.56 -5.16 7.80
N TYR A 115 -17.45 -4.78 8.44
CA TYR A 115 -16.43 -5.74 8.86
C TYR A 115 -16.59 -6.01 10.35
N THR A 116 -17.51 -6.92 10.70
CA THR A 116 -17.47 -7.58 12.01
C THR A 116 -16.48 -8.73 11.94
N ILE A 117 -15.62 -8.82 12.96
CA ILE A 117 -14.66 -9.91 13.11
C ILE A 117 -15.39 -11.05 13.81
N ASP A 118 -15.77 -12.03 13.02
CA ASP A 118 -16.27 -13.32 13.48
C ASP A 118 -15.11 -14.30 13.32
N GLU A 119 -14.60 -14.84 14.43
CA GLU A 119 -13.75 -16.03 14.37
C GLU A 119 -14.60 -17.18 13.81
N GLU A 120 -14.22 -17.71 12.63
CA GLU A 120 -14.60 -19.01 12.04
C GLU A 120 -15.22 -18.91 10.63
N SER A 121 -14.38 -18.96 9.58
CA SER A 121 -14.66 -19.79 8.40
C SER A 121 -13.44 -19.86 7.48
N VAL A 122 -12.87 -21.05 7.33
CA VAL A 122 -11.96 -21.37 6.23
C VAL A 122 -12.82 -21.59 4.99
N ALA A 123 -12.95 -20.57 4.15
CA ALA A 123 -13.46 -20.70 2.80
C ALA A 123 -12.40 -20.17 1.82
N SER A 124 -12.16 -20.92 0.77
CA SER A 124 -11.19 -20.61 -0.28
C SER A 124 -11.65 -19.37 -1.05
N ASP A 125 -11.03 -18.22 -0.80
CA ASP A 125 -11.14 -17.03 -1.66
C ASP A 125 -10.41 -17.28 -2.99
N TYR A 126 -11.05 -18.04 -3.89
CA TYR A 126 -10.66 -18.06 -5.29
C TYR A 126 -11.43 -16.95 -6.00
N VAL A 127 -10.72 -15.98 -6.57
CA VAL A 127 -11.31 -14.89 -7.34
C VAL A 127 -11.96 -15.47 -8.61
N GLU A 128 -13.30 -15.54 -8.62
CA GLU A 128 -14.07 -16.18 -9.69
C GLU A 128 -14.23 -15.29 -10.94
N SER A 129 -13.92 -14.00 -10.83
CA SER A 129 -13.84 -13.09 -11.98
C SER A 129 -12.98 -11.87 -11.65
N VAL A 130 -11.91 -11.67 -12.43
CA VAL A 130 -11.23 -10.38 -12.54
C VAL A 130 -11.95 -9.62 -13.64
N GLU A 131 -12.58 -8.48 -13.33
CA GLU A 131 -13.10 -7.59 -14.37
C GLU A 131 -11.95 -7.20 -15.30
N PRO A 132 -12.11 -7.34 -16.62
CA PRO A 132 -11.04 -7.08 -17.55
C PRO A 132 -10.61 -5.62 -17.43
N SER A 133 -9.32 -5.45 -17.14
CA SER A 133 -8.58 -4.19 -16.96
C SER A 133 -8.49 -3.35 -18.26
N ASP A 134 -9.46 -3.47 -19.16
CA ASP A 134 -9.42 -2.91 -20.51
C ASP A 134 -9.50 -1.38 -20.48
N GLU A 135 -10.19 -0.79 -19.49
CA GLU A 135 -10.21 0.66 -19.27
C GLU A 135 -8.84 1.21 -18.89
N TRP A 136 -8.11 0.50 -18.01
CA TRP A 136 -6.75 0.89 -17.61
C TRP A 136 -5.73 0.69 -18.74
N SER A 137 -5.97 -0.29 -19.61
CA SER A 137 -5.14 -0.54 -20.78
C SER A 137 -5.36 0.56 -21.83
N GLN A 138 -6.62 0.89 -22.13
CA GLN A 138 -6.98 1.97 -23.06
C GLN A 138 -6.46 3.33 -22.57
N PHE A 139 -6.64 3.65 -21.28
CA PHE A 139 -6.11 4.88 -20.70
C PHE A 139 -4.57 4.99 -20.82
N ARG A 140 -3.85 3.89 -20.60
CA ARG A 140 -2.39 3.85 -20.78
C ARG A 140 -1.99 4.04 -22.24
N ASP A 141 -2.70 3.39 -23.16
CA ASP A 141 -2.42 3.46 -24.59
C ASP A 141 -2.70 4.87 -25.15
N ASP A 142 -3.78 5.51 -24.70
CA ASP A 142 -4.14 6.89 -25.06
C ASP A 142 -3.09 7.90 -24.57
N ILE A 143 -2.64 7.81 -23.31
CA ILE A 143 -1.55 8.66 -22.80
C ILE A 143 -0.27 8.48 -23.62
N THR A 144 0.06 7.23 -23.96
CA THR A 144 1.27 6.92 -24.72
C THR A 144 1.19 7.51 -26.13
N SER A 145 0.01 7.45 -26.76
CA SER A 145 -0.26 8.05 -28.07
C SER A 145 -0.18 9.59 -28.03
N GLU A 146 -0.77 10.23 -27.03
CA GLU A 146 -0.72 11.70 -26.88
C GLU A 146 0.70 12.22 -26.65
N MET A 147 1.51 11.53 -25.82
CA MET A 147 2.91 11.87 -25.58
C MET A 147 3.76 11.79 -26.86
N TRP A 148 3.48 10.82 -27.73
CA TRP A 148 4.24 10.62 -28.96
C TRP A 148 3.86 11.59 -30.09
N ASN A 149 2.59 11.97 -30.18
CA ASN A 149 2.06 12.82 -31.24
C ASN A 149 2.21 14.33 -30.96
N SER A 150 2.59 14.72 -29.73
CA SER A 150 2.77 16.13 -29.32
C SER A 150 4.21 16.66 -29.45
N ARG A 151 5.06 15.99 -30.24
CA ARG A 151 6.48 16.34 -30.43
C ARG A 151 6.75 17.04 -31.76
#